data_AF-A0A955YXN1-F1
#
_entry.id   AF-A0A955YXN1-F1
#
_cell.length_a   1.000
_cell.length_b   1.000
_cell.length_c   1.000
_cell.angle_alpha   90.00
_cell.angle_beta   90.00
_cell.angle_gamma   90.00
#
_symmetry.space_group_name_H-M   'P 1'
#
loop_
_entity.id
_entity.type
_entity.pdbx_description
1 polymer ?
#
loop_
_entity_poly.entity_id
_entity_poly.type
_entity_poly.pdbx_seq_one_letter_code
_entity_poly.pdbx_strand_id
1 'polypeptide(L)'
;MPTYAVGLWVGLVGILGLSSLGSAFERSIATGSAPRPPRSDRATANDAVAIASGAQGASLSASARRLLQSFEAHFPEPRLPKGTMAENDVFALGRALDRWQGAGVVVRDLGQQGGYAIRSIDLPATGRERLRVAVVGGLHGNEPNGVAAAVGFVDAVLADPALRRSTHFRVVPAASPENFAKGSRRSLTSSGLVDPNRVFLEPDPPFHVRAVRAELGEFGPDLVVDLHASGSMEEGHGAILRGDPAMPKRAFDRALGEGIPLQRSEVRRKDGSLRYRPLAPGLVESTNGGTLKDFVFEQGARWALTLEGSTKRVGYAERVADQIRILHHLVEAALDGKPN
;
A
#
# COMPACT_ATOMS: atom_id res chain seq x y z
N MET A 1 35.69 -40.07 15.49
CA MET A 1 34.52 -39.78 16.37
C MET A 1 34.94 -38.76 17.40
N PRO A 2 34.39 -37.53 17.38
CA PRO A 2 34.52 -36.62 18.52
C PRO A 2 33.17 -36.44 19.22
N THR A 3 33.19 -36.65 20.53
CA THR A 3 32.17 -36.31 21.51
C THR A 3 32.17 -34.79 21.74
N TYR A 4 31.00 -34.14 21.65
CA TYR A 4 30.81 -32.77 22.11
C TYR A 4 29.94 -32.76 23.36
N ALA A 5 30.47 -32.15 24.40
CA ALA A 5 29.83 -31.95 25.69
C ALA A 5 28.78 -30.83 25.61
N VAL A 6 27.61 -31.08 26.19
CA VAL A 6 26.52 -30.11 26.36
C VAL A 6 26.75 -29.34 27.65
N GLY A 7 27.08 -28.06 27.54
CA GLY A 7 27.14 -27.13 28.67
C GLY A 7 25.87 -26.29 28.74
N LEU A 8 25.02 -26.63 29.71
CA LEU A 8 23.82 -25.88 30.09
C LEU A 8 24.23 -24.67 30.96
N TRP A 9 23.88 -23.45 30.57
CA TRP A 9 23.97 -22.27 31.44
C TRP A 9 22.61 -21.57 31.52
N VAL A 10 22.03 -21.61 32.72
CA VAL A 10 20.85 -20.85 33.14
C VAL A 10 21.37 -19.64 33.91
N GLY A 11 21.04 -18.43 33.46
CA GLY A 11 21.45 -17.16 34.07
C GLY A 11 20.23 -16.31 34.42
N LEU A 12 20.09 -16.06 35.71
CA LEU A 12 18.97 -15.45 36.42
C LEU A 12 18.83 -13.94 36.18
N VAL A 13 17.57 -13.51 36.33
CA VAL A 13 17.01 -12.16 36.55
C VAL A 13 17.88 -11.21 37.40
N GLY A 14 18.02 -9.96 36.95
CA GLY A 14 18.53 -8.84 37.74
C GLY A 14 17.69 -7.57 37.52
N ILE A 15 16.93 -7.18 38.54
CA ILE A 15 16.15 -5.94 38.66
C ILE A 15 17.02 -4.88 39.33
N LEU A 16 17.31 -3.77 38.65
CA LEU A 16 17.76 -2.46 39.16
C LEU A 16 17.41 -1.46 38.03
N GLY A 17 16.74 -0.31 38.18
CA GLY A 17 16.64 0.66 39.26
C GLY A 17 16.56 2.02 38.54
N LEU A 18 15.36 2.56 38.30
CA LEU A 18 15.15 3.86 37.65
C LEU A 18 14.89 4.92 38.71
N SER A 19 15.87 5.80 38.89
CA SER A 19 15.78 7.02 39.70
C SER A 19 16.27 8.20 38.86
N SER A 20 15.36 9.06 38.43
CA SER A 20 15.45 10.53 38.53
C SER A 20 14.34 11.19 37.69
N LEU A 21 13.30 11.62 38.42
CA LEU A 21 12.33 12.63 38.03
C LEU A 21 12.79 13.98 38.63
N GLY A 22 12.58 15.07 37.89
CA GLY A 22 12.90 16.44 38.28
C GLY A 22 14.06 16.97 37.42
N SER A 23 14.00 18.13 36.76
CA SER A 23 13.20 19.33 36.99
C SER A 23 13.45 20.29 35.81
N ALA A 24 12.42 20.88 35.21
CA ALA A 24 12.50 22.20 34.55
C ALA A 24 11.10 22.68 34.13
N PHE A 25 10.32 23.13 35.11
CA PHE A 25 9.21 24.05 34.93
C PHE A 25 9.57 25.32 35.71
N GLU A 26 9.30 26.48 35.11
CA GLU A 26 9.34 27.86 35.64
C GLU A 26 10.65 28.70 35.58
N ARG A 27 10.63 29.62 34.61
CA ARG A 27 10.84 31.11 34.64
C ARG A 27 11.56 31.52 33.35
N SER A 28 11.12 32.48 32.53
CA SER A 28 10.57 33.81 32.83
C SER A 28 9.79 34.38 31.64
N ILE A 29 8.78 35.21 31.96
CA ILE A 29 8.03 36.12 31.09
C ILE A 29 8.77 37.47 30.97
N ALA A 30 8.41 38.24 29.93
CA ALA A 30 8.73 39.65 29.59
C ALA A 30 10.01 39.82 28.76
N THR A 31 9.95 40.20 27.49
CA THR A 31 9.40 41.45 26.90
C THR A 31 9.09 41.17 25.42
N GLY A 32 7.94 41.55 24.84
CA GLY A 32 7.69 42.88 24.28
C GLY A 32 7.45 42.80 22.76
N SER A 33 6.32 43.32 22.29
CA SER A 33 5.94 43.72 20.91
C SER A 33 5.67 42.64 19.83
N ALA A 34 4.37 42.45 19.55
CA ALA A 34 3.83 41.75 18.38
C ALA A 34 3.51 42.73 17.23
N PRO A 35 3.73 42.37 15.95
CA PRO A 35 3.19 43.13 14.82
C PRO A 35 1.78 42.65 14.43
N ARG A 36 0.90 43.62 14.14
CA ARG A 36 -0.45 43.40 13.60
C ARG A 36 -0.40 42.82 12.17
N PRO A 37 -1.25 41.84 11.82
CA PRO A 37 -1.40 41.40 10.43
C PRO A 37 -2.32 42.36 9.65
N PRO A 38 -2.13 42.51 8.34
CA PRO A 38 -3.05 43.27 7.49
C PRO A 38 -4.34 42.47 7.25
N ARG A 39 -5.45 43.22 7.19
CA ARG A 39 -6.75 42.77 6.71
C ARG A 39 -6.68 42.49 5.20
N SER A 40 -7.17 41.34 4.77
CA SER A 40 -7.59 41.11 3.39
C SER A 40 -8.89 40.33 3.38
N ASP A 41 -9.79 40.79 2.52
CA ASP A 41 -11.20 40.43 2.49
C ASP A 41 -11.47 38.99 2.05
N ARG A 42 -12.64 38.51 2.49
CA ARG A 42 -13.22 37.19 2.25
C ARG A 42 -13.44 36.91 0.76
N ALA A 43 -13.02 35.72 0.33
CA ALA A 43 -13.76 34.91 -0.63
C ALA A 43 -13.94 33.51 -0.01
N THR A 44 -15.19 33.06 0.13
CA THR A 44 -15.54 31.77 0.76
C THR A 44 -15.48 30.63 -0.26
N ALA A 45 -15.19 29.42 0.23
CA ALA A 45 -15.10 28.17 -0.53
C ALA A 45 -16.39 27.70 -1.25
N ASN A 46 -17.41 28.55 -1.36
CA ASN A 46 -18.67 28.25 -2.06
C ASN A 46 -18.70 28.73 -3.53
N ASP A 47 -17.70 29.49 -3.99
CA ASP A 47 -17.67 29.98 -5.38
C ASP A 47 -16.97 29.03 -6.37
N ALA A 48 -16.32 27.96 -5.88
CA ALA A 48 -15.64 26.97 -6.72
C ALA A 48 -16.57 25.84 -7.22
N VAL A 49 -17.79 25.75 -6.71
CA VAL A 49 -18.78 24.72 -7.12
C VAL A 49 -19.59 25.17 -8.34
N ALA A 50 -19.56 26.45 -8.71
CA ALA A 50 -20.35 26.99 -9.82
C ALA A 50 -19.67 26.94 -11.21
N ILE A 51 -18.42 26.47 -11.31
CA ILE A 51 -17.67 26.43 -12.60
C ILE A 51 -17.62 25.02 -13.21
N ALA A 52 -18.01 23.97 -12.47
CA ALA A 52 -18.03 22.59 -12.98
C ALA A 52 -19.33 22.17 -13.68
N SER A 53 -20.39 22.99 -13.64
CA SER A 53 -21.70 22.70 -14.24
C SER A 53 -21.83 23.05 -15.74
N GLY A 54 -20.73 23.47 -16.39
CA GLY A 54 -20.74 23.98 -17.76
C GLY A 54 -20.49 22.97 -18.89
N ALA A 55 -20.21 21.70 -18.62
CA ALA A 55 -19.93 20.69 -19.65
C ALA A 55 -21.07 19.66 -19.79
N GLN A 56 -22.25 20.11 -20.19
CA GLN A 56 -23.28 19.23 -20.72
C GLN A 56 -22.96 18.90 -22.19
N GLY A 57 -22.73 17.63 -22.54
CA GLY A 57 -22.62 17.28 -23.96
C GLY A 57 -22.17 15.89 -24.39
N ALA A 58 -21.83 14.96 -23.49
CA ALA A 58 -21.55 13.57 -23.89
C ALA A 58 -22.50 12.60 -23.17
N SER A 59 -23.54 12.15 -23.86
CA SER A 59 -24.41 11.08 -23.38
C SER A 59 -23.61 9.78 -23.29
N LEU A 60 -23.32 9.32 -22.07
CA LEU A 60 -22.79 8.00 -21.81
C LEU A 60 -23.65 6.91 -22.48
N SER A 61 -23.00 5.91 -23.07
CA SER A 61 -23.69 4.76 -23.64
C SER A 61 -24.50 4.02 -22.57
N ALA A 62 -25.56 3.31 -22.98
CA ALA A 62 -26.39 2.52 -22.06
C ALA A 62 -25.60 1.43 -21.31
N SER A 63 -24.42 1.03 -21.83
CA SER A 63 -23.50 0.10 -21.17
C SER A 63 -22.65 0.80 -20.11
N ALA A 64 -22.14 2.00 -20.41
CA ALA A 64 -21.39 2.81 -19.43
C ALA A 64 -22.29 3.26 -18.26
N ARG A 65 -23.56 3.60 -18.53
CA ARG A 65 -24.55 3.90 -17.48
C ARG A 65 -24.85 2.70 -16.59
N ARG A 66 -24.90 1.48 -17.14
CA ARG A 66 -25.11 0.24 -16.35
C ARG A 66 -23.89 -0.11 -15.50
N LEU A 67 -22.67 0.13 -15.99
CA LEU A 67 -21.45 -0.01 -15.21
C LEU A 67 -21.38 1.03 -14.08
N LEU A 68 -21.66 2.31 -14.36
CA LEU A 68 -21.74 3.37 -13.34
C LEU A 68 -22.83 3.10 -12.29
N GLN A 69 -24.02 2.67 -12.71
CA GLN A 69 -25.08 2.30 -11.75
C GLN A 69 -24.74 1.07 -10.92
N SER A 70 -24.05 0.07 -11.50
CA SER A 70 -23.51 -1.07 -10.74
C SER A 70 -22.44 -0.62 -9.76
N PHE A 71 -21.58 0.32 -10.15
CA PHE A 71 -20.53 0.87 -9.32
C PHE A 71 -21.09 1.71 -8.16
N GLU A 72 -22.00 2.64 -8.43
CA GLU A 72 -22.70 3.45 -7.42
C GLU A 72 -23.55 2.61 -6.45
N ALA A 73 -24.15 1.52 -6.95
CA ALA A 73 -24.93 0.59 -6.11
C ALA A 73 -24.05 -0.28 -5.18
N HIS A 74 -22.80 -0.57 -5.57
CA HIS A 74 -21.84 -1.33 -4.74
C HIS A 74 -20.91 -0.43 -3.90
N PHE A 75 -20.79 0.85 -4.26
CA PHE A 75 -19.93 1.83 -3.60
C PHE A 75 -20.64 3.19 -3.47
N PRO A 76 -21.69 3.32 -2.63
CA PRO A 76 -22.26 4.63 -2.32
C PRO A 76 -21.18 5.51 -1.67
N GLU A 77 -21.22 6.84 -1.89
CA GLU A 77 -20.45 7.95 -1.25
C GLU A 77 -19.47 7.54 -0.12
N PRO A 78 -18.20 8.01 -0.06
CA PRO A 78 -17.13 7.45 0.76
C PRO A 78 -17.39 7.49 2.27
N ARG A 79 -18.30 6.65 2.75
CA ARG A 79 -18.26 6.13 4.10
C ARG A 79 -17.09 5.16 4.06
N LEU A 80 -16.07 5.44 4.88
CA LEU A 80 -15.02 4.46 5.16
C LEU A 80 -15.66 3.08 5.27
N PRO A 81 -15.12 2.02 4.64
CA PRO A 81 -15.66 0.68 4.83
C PRO A 81 -15.85 0.48 6.33
N LYS A 82 -17.08 0.16 6.77
CA LYS A 82 -17.36 -0.14 8.18
C LYS A 82 -16.30 -1.17 8.62
N GLY A 83 -15.46 -0.81 9.60
CA GLY A 83 -14.35 -1.67 10.03
C GLY A 83 -13.01 -1.45 9.32
N THR A 84 -12.72 -0.23 8.84
CA THR A 84 -11.34 0.11 8.43
C THR A 84 -10.39 -0.22 9.56
N MET A 85 -9.41 -1.07 9.27
CA MET A 85 -8.45 -1.55 10.25
C MET A 85 -7.68 -0.37 10.86
N ALA A 86 -7.53 -0.34 12.19
CA ALA A 86 -6.71 0.67 12.85
C ALA A 86 -5.22 0.47 12.49
N GLU A 87 -4.44 1.55 12.61
CA GLU A 87 -3.00 1.48 12.34
C GLU A 87 -2.33 0.44 13.22
N ASN A 88 -1.55 -0.46 12.61
CA ASN A 88 -0.77 -1.51 13.29
C ASN A 88 -1.61 -2.51 14.13
N ASP A 89 -2.91 -2.65 13.87
CA ASP A 89 -3.78 -3.61 14.56
C ASP A 89 -3.62 -5.03 13.98
N VAL A 90 -2.61 -5.75 14.48
CA VAL A 90 -2.36 -7.16 14.14
C VAL A 90 -3.52 -8.09 14.48
N PHE A 91 -4.36 -7.76 15.47
CA PHE A 91 -5.51 -8.58 15.82
C PHE A 91 -6.64 -8.39 14.80
N ALA A 92 -6.86 -7.17 14.31
CA ALA A 92 -7.78 -6.93 13.20
C ALA A 92 -7.34 -7.65 11.92
N LEU A 93 -6.03 -7.67 11.63
CA LEU A 93 -5.47 -8.47 10.55
C LEU A 93 -5.79 -9.96 10.74
N GLY A 94 -5.56 -10.51 11.94
CA GLY A 94 -5.93 -11.89 12.27
C GLY A 94 -7.41 -12.19 12.05
N ARG A 95 -8.30 -11.33 12.59
CA ARG A 95 -9.76 -11.45 12.40
C ARG A 95 -10.18 -11.38 10.94
N ALA A 96 -9.51 -10.57 10.12
CA ALA A 96 -9.79 -10.49 8.69
C ALA A 96 -9.42 -11.80 7.98
N LEU A 97 -8.24 -12.36 8.29
CA LEU A 97 -7.78 -13.63 7.74
C LEU A 97 -8.72 -14.78 8.11
N ASP A 98 -9.16 -14.83 9.36
CA ASP A 98 -10.07 -15.88 9.85
C ASP A 98 -11.45 -15.77 9.18
N ARG A 99 -11.94 -14.54 8.95
CA ARG A 99 -13.23 -14.30 8.29
C ARG A 99 -13.28 -14.82 6.85
N TRP A 100 -12.16 -14.82 6.12
CA TRP A 100 -12.12 -15.31 4.75
C TRP A 100 -12.05 -16.83 4.64
N GLN A 101 -11.76 -17.54 5.74
CA GLN A 101 -11.78 -18.99 5.75
C GLN A 101 -13.20 -19.48 5.40
N GLY A 102 -13.31 -20.24 4.31
CA GLY A 102 -14.59 -20.73 3.81
C GLY A 102 -15.30 -19.84 2.79
N ALA A 103 -14.80 -18.63 2.50
CA ALA A 103 -15.38 -17.72 1.49
C ALA A 103 -14.89 -17.99 0.05
N GLY A 104 -14.49 -19.23 -0.25
CA GLY A 104 -13.84 -19.57 -1.53
C GLY A 104 -12.46 -18.93 -1.69
N VAL A 105 -11.75 -18.81 -0.57
CA VAL A 105 -10.39 -18.28 -0.44
C VAL A 105 -9.51 -19.36 0.19
N VAL A 106 -8.29 -19.51 -0.31
CA VAL A 106 -7.27 -20.38 0.30
C VAL A 106 -6.27 -19.50 1.02
N VAL A 107 -6.14 -19.68 2.33
CA VAL A 107 -5.12 -19.00 3.14
C VAL A 107 -3.91 -19.93 3.27
N ARG A 108 -2.75 -19.51 2.78
CA ARG A 108 -1.49 -20.25 2.83
C ARG A 108 -0.58 -19.65 3.90
N ASP A 109 0.06 -20.51 4.71
CA ASP A 109 1.10 -20.11 5.64
C ASP A 109 2.44 -20.04 4.91
N LEU A 110 3.08 -18.88 4.91
CA LEU A 110 4.40 -18.66 4.31
C LEU A 110 5.53 -18.76 5.36
N GLY A 111 5.17 -19.05 6.61
CA GLY A 111 6.04 -19.14 7.78
C GLY A 111 5.86 -17.97 8.74
N GLN A 112 6.84 -17.75 9.61
CA GLN A 112 6.71 -16.80 10.72
C GLN A 112 7.91 -15.85 10.84
N GLN A 113 7.64 -14.62 11.26
CA GLN A 113 8.64 -13.63 11.62
C GLN A 113 8.30 -13.07 13.01
N GLY A 114 9.22 -13.19 13.97
CA GLY A 114 9.03 -12.64 15.31
C GLY A 114 7.78 -13.15 16.05
N GLY A 115 7.36 -14.39 15.79
CA GLY A 115 6.14 -14.98 16.34
C GLY A 115 4.84 -14.63 15.59
N TYR A 116 4.91 -13.82 14.54
CA TYR A 116 3.75 -13.48 13.70
C TYR A 116 3.77 -14.27 12.39
N ALA A 117 2.62 -14.85 12.03
CA ALA A 117 2.47 -15.59 10.77
C ALA A 117 2.45 -14.64 9.57
N ILE A 118 3.21 -15.00 8.54
CA ILE A 118 3.15 -14.40 7.21
C ILE A 118 2.19 -15.27 6.41
N ARG A 119 1.09 -14.68 5.91
CA ARG A 119 0.07 -15.43 5.18
C ARG A 119 -0.16 -14.85 3.79
N SER A 120 -0.39 -15.74 2.83
CA SER A 120 -0.88 -15.43 1.50
C SER A 120 -2.33 -15.82 1.37
N ILE A 121 -3.07 -15.02 0.61
CA ILE A 121 -4.49 -15.16 0.33
C ILE A 121 -4.64 -15.42 -1.16
N ASP A 122 -5.06 -16.63 -1.48
CA ASP A 122 -5.19 -17.12 -2.83
C ASP A 122 -6.67 -17.11 -3.20
N LEU A 123 -7.04 -16.30 -4.20
CA LEU A 123 -8.38 -16.22 -4.76
C LEU A 123 -8.32 -16.63 -6.23
N PRO A 124 -8.48 -17.94 -6.53
CA PRO A 124 -8.50 -18.42 -7.91
C PRO A 124 -9.60 -17.74 -8.74
N ALA A 125 -9.33 -17.61 -10.04
CA ALA A 125 -10.33 -17.19 -10.98
C ALA A 125 -11.51 -18.18 -10.98
N THR A 126 -12.74 -17.68 -11.05
CA THR A 126 -13.93 -18.55 -11.07
C THR A 126 -14.29 -19.04 -12.47
N GLY A 127 -13.67 -18.47 -13.51
CA GLY A 127 -13.79 -18.88 -14.91
C GLY A 127 -12.43 -19.10 -15.56
N ARG A 128 -12.32 -18.84 -16.88
CA ARG A 128 -11.04 -18.92 -17.59
C ARG A 128 -10.13 -17.79 -17.11
N GLU A 129 -9.04 -18.17 -16.46
CA GLU A 129 -7.97 -17.26 -16.04
C GLU A 129 -7.35 -16.55 -17.25
N ARG A 130 -7.26 -15.22 -17.16
CA ARG A 130 -6.63 -14.34 -18.17
C ARG A 130 -5.56 -13.42 -17.60
N LEU A 131 -5.64 -13.16 -16.30
CA LEU A 131 -4.74 -12.26 -15.58
C LEU A 131 -4.40 -12.84 -14.21
N ARG A 132 -3.11 -12.77 -13.85
CA ARG A 132 -2.63 -13.04 -12.49
C ARG A 132 -2.22 -11.74 -11.82
N VAL A 133 -2.83 -11.41 -10.68
CA VAL A 133 -2.57 -10.17 -9.94
C VAL A 133 -2.05 -10.51 -8.55
N ALA A 134 -0.88 -9.98 -8.21
CA ALA A 134 -0.36 -10.01 -6.86
C ALA A 134 -0.47 -8.64 -6.18
N VAL A 135 -0.95 -8.62 -4.94
CA VAL A 135 -0.98 -7.41 -4.09
C VAL A 135 -0.20 -7.70 -2.81
N VAL A 136 0.75 -6.85 -2.48
CA VAL A 136 1.59 -7.01 -1.29
C VAL A 136 1.50 -5.75 -0.45
N GLY A 137 1.16 -5.90 0.84
CA GLY A 137 1.14 -4.82 1.82
C GLY A 137 2.09 -5.09 2.98
N GLY A 138 2.37 -4.06 3.78
CA GLY A 138 3.07 -4.21 5.06
C GLY A 138 4.51 -4.69 4.95
N LEU A 139 5.21 -4.33 3.87
CA LEU A 139 6.65 -4.56 3.77
C LEU A 139 7.41 -3.64 4.74
N HIS A 140 6.99 -2.38 4.85
CA HIS A 140 7.37 -1.49 5.95
C HIS A 140 6.24 -1.44 6.98
N GLY A 141 6.56 -1.73 8.24
CA GLY A 141 5.57 -1.74 9.30
C GLY A 141 5.04 -0.37 9.69
N ASN A 142 5.82 0.68 9.47
CA ASN A 142 5.42 2.07 9.74
C ASN A 142 4.50 2.66 8.64
N GLU A 143 4.04 1.85 7.69
CA GLU A 143 3.18 2.24 6.57
C GLU A 143 1.86 1.42 6.61
N PRO A 144 1.05 1.56 7.68
CA PRO A 144 -0.06 0.65 7.99
C PRO A 144 -1.22 0.70 6.99
N ASN A 145 -1.33 1.74 6.16
CA ASN A 145 -2.39 1.84 5.15
C ASN A 145 -2.24 0.76 4.07
N GLY A 146 -1.01 0.32 3.76
CA GLY A 146 -0.82 -0.76 2.78
C GLY A 146 -1.43 -2.07 3.23
N VAL A 147 -1.33 -2.40 4.53
CA VAL A 147 -1.97 -3.59 5.12
C VAL A 147 -3.48 -3.45 5.09
N ALA A 148 -4.01 -2.30 5.53
CA ALA A 148 -5.46 -2.05 5.54
C ALA A 148 -6.07 -2.05 4.13
N ALA A 149 -5.37 -1.47 3.15
CA ALA A 149 -5.79 -1.47 1.75
C ALA A 149 -5.74 -2.88 1.14
N ALA A 150 -4.71 -3.67 1.42
CA ALA A 150 -4.67 -5.07 0.99
C ALA A 150 -5.84 -5.88 1.56
N VAL A 151 -6.15 -5.70 2.85
CA VAL A 151 -7.29 -6.35 3.50
C VAL A 151 -8.62 -5.92 2.87
N GLY A 152 -8.85 -4.60 2.75
CA GLY A 152 -10.07 -4.07 2.15
C GLY A 152 -10.21 -4.45 0.67
N PHE A 153 -9.10 -4.62 -0.06
CA PHE A 153 -9.11 -5.09 -1.44
C PHE A 153 -9.56 -6.54 -1.55
N VAL A 154 -9.15 -7.43 -0.64
CA VAL A 154 -9.68 -8.81 -0.62
C VAL A 154 -11.19 -8.80 -0.39
N ASP A 155 -11.69 -8.00 0.56
CA ASP A 155 -13.14 -7.85 0.78
C ASP A 155 -13.86 -7.33 -0.49
N ALA A 156 -13.28 -6.36 -1.19
CA ALA A 156 -13.83 -5.84 -2.44
C ALA A 156 -13.85 -6.89 -3.57
N VAL A 157 -12.78 -7.68 -3.73
CA VAL A 157 -12.70 -8.77 -4.72
C VAL A 157 -13.73 -9.87 -4.41
N LEU A 158 -13.97 -10.18 -3.14
CA LEU A 158 -15.01 -11.14 -2.74
C LEU A 158 -16.42 -10.63 -3.03
N ALA A 159 -16.63 -9.32 -2.91
CA ALA A 159 -17.90 -8.67 -3.20
C ALA A 159 -18.16 -8.46 -4.71
N ASP A 160 -17.12 -8.56 -5.55
CA ASP A 160 -17.22 -8.40 -7.01
C ASP A 160 -16.89 -9.71 -7.78
N PRO A 161 -17.91 -10.55 -8.07
CA PRO A 161 -17.73 -11.74 -8.88
C PRO A 161 -17.25 -11.46 -10.31
N ALA A 162 -17.48 -10.27 -10.86
CA ALA A 162 -17.06 -9.94 -12.22
C ALA A 162 -15.54 -9.82 -12.30
N LEU A 163 -14.92 -9.24 -11.26
CA LEU A 163 -13.47 -9.11 -11.16
C LEU A 163 -12.78 -10.48 -10.99
N ARG A 164 -13.41 -11.41 -10.25
CA ARG A 164 -12.92 -12.78 -10.04
C ARG A 164 -13.11 -13.72 -11.23
N ARG A 165 -13.99 -13.39 -12.18
CA ARG A 165 -14.33 -14.31 -13.29
C ARG A 165 -13.12 -14.66 -14.16
N SER A 166 -12.21 -13.71 -14.38
CA SER A 166 -11.06 -13.88 -15.26
C SER A 166 -9.71 -13.54 -14.63
N THR A 167 -9.69 -13.22 -13.33
CA THR A 167 -8.49 -12.83 -12.62
C THR A 167 -8.24 -13.74 -11.44
N HIS A 168 -7.04 -14.30 -11.39
CA HIS A 168 -6.51 -15.00 -10.22
C HIS A 168 -5.76 -13.99 -9.37
N PHE A 169 -6.16 -13.82 -8.11
CA PHE A 169 -5.50 -12.94 -7.17
C PHE A 169 -4.66 -13.70 -6.16
N ARG A 170 -3.53 -13.09 -5.80
CA ARG A 170 -2.70 -13.49 -4.68
C ARG A 170 -2.37 -12.28 -3.83
N VAL A 171 -2.78 -12.28 -2.57
CA VAL A 171 -2.60 -11.14 -1.68
C VAL A 171 -1.76 -11.53 -0.49
N VAL A 172 -0.69 -10.80 -0.21
CA VAL A 172 0.08 -10.90 1.04
C VAL A 172 -0.16 -9.61 1.82
N PRO A 173 -1.15 -9.58 2.75
CA PRO A 173 -1.56 -8.31 3.37
C PRO A 173 -0.47 -7.69 4.24
N ALA A 174 0.31 -8.52 4.93
CA ALA A 174 1.42 -8.10 5.76
C ALA A 174 2.66 -8.96 5.46
N ALA A 175 3.52 -8.47 4.57
CA ALA A 175 4.78 -9.10 4.21
C ALA A 175 5.79 -9.13 5.37
N SER A 176 5.72 -8.16 6.28
CA SER A 176 6.56 -8.10 7.48
C SER A 176 5.70 -7.84 8.72
N PRO A 177 4.97 -8.87 9.22
CA PRO A 177 3.97 -8.70 10.26
C PRO A 177 4.56 -8.29 11.61
N GLU A 178 5.80 -8.71 11.92
CA GLU A 178 6.54 -8.23 13.09
C GLU A 178 6.81 -6.72 13.02
N ASN A 179 7.25 -6.24 11.85
CA ASN A 179 7.49 -4.83 11.62
C ASN A 179 6.19 -4.03 11.74
N PHE A 180 5.09 -4.54 11.16
CA PHE A 180 3.76 -3.96 11.28
C PHE A 180 3.32 -3.86 12.74
N ALA A 181 3.44 -4.93 13.53
CA ALA A 181 3.14 -4.91 14.96
C ALA A 181 3.92 -3.84 15.72
N LYS A 182 5.18 -3.61 15.33
CA LYS A 182 6.10 -2.64 15.94
C LYS A 182 6.00 -1.23 15.34
N GLY A 183 5.21 -1.03 14.28
CA GLY A 183 5.17 0.22 13.52
C GLY A 183 6.55 0.63 12.98
N SER A 184 7.41 -0.33 12.63
CA SER A 184 8.82 -0.07 12.29
C SER A 184 9.13 -0.29 10.80
N ARG A 185 9.96 0.59 10.23
CA ARG A 185 10.36 0.51 8.82
C ARG A 185 11.32 -0.65 8.54
N ARG A 186 12.30 -0.83 9.42
CA ARG A 186 13.45 -1.73 9.22
C ARG A 186 13.32 -2.97 10.08
N SER A 187 13.71 -4.11 9.54
CA SER A 187 13.78 -5.37 10.27
C SER A 187 15.13 -5.48 10.99
N LEU A 188 15.11 -6.04 12.19
CA LEU A 188 16.34 -6.38 12.91
C LEU A 188 16.83 -7.75 12.43
N THR A 189 18.07 -7.81 11.96
CA THR A 189 18.78 -9.03 11.57
C THR A 189 20.02 -9.20 12.46
N SER A 190 20.72 -10.32 12.32
CA SER A 190 22.03 -10.52 12.95
C SER A 190 23.09 -9.52 12.51
N SER A 191 22.95 -8.93 11.31
CA SER A 191 23.86 -7.93 10.74
C SER A 191 23.42 -6.48 10.99
N GLY A 192 22.30 -6.26 11.69
CA GLY A 192 21.79 -4.94 12.06
C GLY A 192 20.40 -4.63 11.50
N LEU A 193 20.12 -3.34 11.25
CA LEU A 193 18.82 -2.91 10.73
C LEU A 193 18.83 -2.91 9.19
N VAL A 194 17.94 -3.71 8.60
CA VAL A 194 17.79 -3.84 7.14
C VAL A 194 16.45 -3.25 6.70
N ASP A 195 16.46 -2.48 5.60
CA ASP A 195 15.23 -2.07 4.92
C ASP A 195 14.79 -3.23 4.00
N PRO A 196 13.66 -3.91 4.30
CA PRO A 196 13.27 -5.11 3.56
C PRO A 196 12.95 -4.81 2.09
N ASN A 197 12.59 -3.57 1.74
CA ASN A 197 12.35 -3.17 0.35
C ASN A 197 13.63 -2.69 -0.38
N ARG A 198 14.80 -3.12 0.08
CA ARG A 198 16.10 -2.85 -0.58
C ARG A 198 16.92 -4.11 -0.85
N VAL A 199 16.43 -5.27 -0.42
CA VAL A 199 17.18 -6.53 -0.41
C VAL A 199 16.50 -7.65 -1.22
N PHE A 200 15.50 -7.34 -2.05
CA PHE A 200 14.79 -8.37 -2.83
C PHE A 200 15.69 -9.07 -3.87
N LEU A 201 16.76 -8.41 -4.31
CA LEU A 201 17.74 -8.95 -5.24
C LEU A 201 18.98 -9.53 -4.54
N GLU A 202 19.06 -9.44 -3.21
CA GLU A 202 20.17 -10.03 -2.48
C GLU A 202 20.07 -11.57 -2.49
N PRO A 203 21.21 -12.29 -2.43
CA PRO A 203 21.21 -13.74 -2.43
C PRO A 203 20.60 -14.34 -1.15
N ASP A 204 20.81 -13.69 0.00
CA ASP A 204 20.30 -14.13 1.30
C ASP A 204 19.61 -13.01 2.08
N PRO A 205 18.42 -12.56 1.66
CA PRO A 205 17.69 -11.53 2.38
C PRO A 205 16.99 -12.12 3.61
N PRO A 206 16.44 -11.27 4.52
CA PRO A 206 15.68 -11.74 5.67
C PRO A 206 14.57 -12.72 5.30
N PHE A 207 14.23 -13.63 6.23
CA PHE A 207 13.27 -14.72 6.01
C PHE A 207 11.97 -14.26 5.34
N HIS A 208 11.35 -13.19 5.84
CA HIS A 208 10.08 -12.71 5.33
C HIS A 208 10.17 -12.21 3.87
N VAL A 209 11.30 -11.63 3.46
CA VAL A 209 11.58 -11.28 2.06
C VAL A 209 11.71 -12.54 1.21
N ARG A 210 12.42 -13.58 1.70
CA ARG A 210 12.52 -14.86 0.99
C ARG A 210 11.17 -15.55 0.83
N ALA A 211 10.33 -15.52 1.86
CA ALA A 211 8.98 -16.09 1.84
C ALA A 211 8.10 -15.40 0.78
N VAL A 212 8.11 -14.06 0.73
CA VAL A 212 7.39 -13.30 -0.29
C VAL A 212 7.96 -13.55 -1.70
N ARG A 213 9.29 -13.62 -1.85
CA ARG A 213 9.93 -13.95 -3.13
C ARG A 213 9.48 -15.31 -3.66
N ALA A 214 9.48 -16.33 -2.79
CA ALA A 214 9.04 -17.68 -3.15
C ALA A 214 7.57 -17.68 -3.59
N GLU A 215 6.69 -17.03 -2.82
CA GLU A 215 5.26 -16.94 -3.12
C GLU A 215 4.98 -16.27 -4.48
N LEU A 216 5.67 -15.15 -4.77
CA LEU A 216 5.50 -14.41 -6.02
C LEU A 216 6.14 -15.16 -7.20
N GLY A 217 7.28 -15.81 -6.98
CA GLY A 217 7.96 -16.63 -7.99
C GLY A 217 7.15 -17.85 -8.41
N GLU A 218 6.54 -18.56 -7.46
CA GLU A 218 5.62 -19.68 -7.75
C GLU A 218 4.40 -19.18 -8.53
N PHE A 219 3.84 -18.04 -8.13
CA PHE A 219 2.61 -17.53 -8.73
C PHE A 219 2.78 -17.03 -10.16
N GLY A 220 3.91 -16.38 -10.46
CA GLY A 220 4.17 -15.77 -11.78
C GLY A 220 3.14 -14.71 -12.16
N PRO A 221 3.01 -13.61 -11.39
CA PRO A 221 2.01 -12.57 -11.64
C PRO A 221 2.28 -11.77 -12.92
N ASP A 222 1.21 -11.38 -13.61
CA ASP A 222 1.26 -10.41 -14.71
C ASP A 222 1.37 -8.97 -14.19
N LEU A 223 0.63 -8.68 -13.12
CA LEU A 223 0.56 -7.40 -12.44
C LEU A 223 0.91 -7.59 -10.96
N VAL A 224 1.86 -6.80 -10.47
CA VAL A 224 2.20 -6.74 -9.04
C VAL A 224 2.04 -5.32 -8.53
N VAL A 225 1.33 -5.17 -7.41
CA VAL A 225 1.19 -3.89 -6.72
C VAL A 225 1.66 -4.03 -5.26
N ASP A 226 2.76 -3.35 -4.96
CA ASP A 226 3.37 -3.23 -3.64
C ASP A 226 2.85 -1.95 -2.97
N LEU A 227 2.07 -2.08 -1.89
CA LEU A 227 1.36 -0.99 -1.23
C LEU A 227 2.19 -0.35 -0.12
N HIS A 228 2.47 0.93 -0.27
CA HIS A 228 3.30 1.75 0.62
C HIS A 228 2.58 3.03 1.05
N ALA A 229 3.24 3.79 1.91
CA ALA A 229 2.90 5.18 2.15
C ALA A 229 4.15 6.05 2.22
N SER A 230 4.04 7.26 1.70
CA SER A 230 5.16 8.16 1.62
C SER A 230 4.75 9.59 1.93
N GLY A 231 5.53 10.23 2.81
CA GLY A 231 5.51 11.67 2.99
C GLY A 231 6.23 12.44 1.88
N SER A 232 6.79 11.75 0.89
CA SER A 232 7.45 12.40 -0.26
C SER A 232 6.49 12.65 -1.43
N MET A 233 5.28 12.08 -1.40
CA MET A 233 4.23 12.39 -2.37
C MET A 233 3.41 13.56 -1.83
N GLU A 234 3.74 14.78 -2.25
CA GLU A 234 3.26 16.01 -1.62
C GLU A 234 1.92 16.51 -2.19
N GLU A 235 1.55 16.07 -3.38
CA GLU A 235 0.36 16.53 -4.09
C GLU A 235 -0.79 15.51 -4.02
N GLY A 236 -0.48 14.23 -3.80
CA GLY A 236 -1.45 13.15 -3.78
C GLY A 236 -0.77 11.80 -3.92
N HIS A 237 -1.53 10.73 -4.19
CA HIS A 237 -0.98 9.39 -4.36
C HIS A 237 -0.07 9.29 -5.59
N GLY A 238 0.87 8.36 -5.57
CA GLY A 238 1.74 8.09 -6.71
C GLY A 238 2.11 6.62 -6.82
N ALA A 239 2.45 6.15 -8.01
CA ALA A 239 2.97 4.81 -8.22
C ALA A 239 4.32 4.86 -8.95
N ILE A 240 5.28 4.10 -8.42
CA ILE A 240 6.60 3.93 -9.01
C ILE A 240 6.56 2.69 -9.92
N LEU A 241 6.71 2.89 -11.23
CA LEU A 241 6.49 1.84 -12.23
C LEU A 241 7.78 1.13 -12.69
N ARG A 242 7.66 -0.17 -12.93
CA ARG A 242 8.44 -0.96 -13.91
C ARG A 242 7.49 -1.58 -14.93
N GLY A 243 7.80 -1.41 -16.22
CA GLY A 243 7.00 -1.91 -17.34
C GLY A 243 6.39 -0.79 -18.20
N ASP A 244 5.45 -1.18 -19.07
CA ASP A 244 4.79 -0.28 -20.02
C ASP A 244 3.81 0.67 -19.29
N PRO A 245 3.99 2.01 -19.40
CA PRO A 245 3.14 2.99 -18.73
C PRO A 245 1.74 3.11 -19.33
N ALA A 246 1.46 2.58 -20.53
CA ALA A 246 0.17 2.77 -21.19
C ALA A 246 -1.00 2.20 -20.37
N MET A 247 -0.81 1.05 -19.73
CA MET A 247 -1.85 0.45 -18.89
C MET A 247 -2.05 1.23 -17.58
N PRO A 248 -1.02 1.43 -16.73
CA PRO A 248 -1.21 2.18 -15.48
C PRO A 248 -1.71 3.60 -15.73
N LYS A 249 -1.26 4.27 -16.79
CA LYS A 249 -1.76 5.61 -17.11
C LYS A 249 -3.29 5.64 -17.25
N ARG A 250 -3.91 4.66 -17.93
CA ARG A 250 -5.38 4.59 -18.03
C ARG A 250 -6.05 4.44 -16.67
N ALA A 251 -5.48 3.63 -15.79
CA ALA A 251 -5.99 3.45 -14.43
C ALA A 251 -5.90 4.76 -13.62
N PHE A 252 -4.78 5.46 -13.71
CA PHE A 252 -4.57 6.73 -13.03
C PHE A 252 -5.40 7.88 -13.65
N ASP A 253 -5.66 7.86 -14.96
CA ASP A 253 -6.59 8.80 -15.59
C ASP A 253 -8.03 8.60 -15.05
N ARG A 254 -8.47 7.36 -14.82
CA ARG A 254 -9.76 7.06 -14.18
C ARG A 254 -9.80 7.56 -12.73
N ALA A 255 -8.77 7.25 -11.93
CA ALA A 255 -8.64 7.73 -10.56
C ALA A 255 -8.68 9.27 -10.48
N LEU A 256 -7.99 9.95 -11.39
CA LEU A 256 -8.02 11.41 -11.49
C LEU A 256 -9.43 11.94 -11.82
N GLY A 257 -10.15 11.26 -12.72
CA GLY A 257 -11.53 11.59 -13.07
C GLY A 257 -12.51 11.43 -11.90
N GLU A 258 -12.20 10.55 -10.95
CA GLU A 258 -12.95 10.37 -9.69
C GLU A 258 -12.54 11.37 -8.59
N GLY A 259 -11.63 12.30 -8.90
CA GLY A 259 -11.17 13.32 -7.95
C GLY A 259 -10.11 12.82 -6.96
N ILE A 260 -9.57 11.61 -7.13
CA ILE A 260 -8.49 11.11 -6.28
C ILE A 260 -7.25 12.01 -6.48
N PRO A 261 -6.67 12.56 -5.39
CA PRO A 261 -5.50 13.42 -5.51
C PRO A 261 -4.29 12.60 -5.94
N LEU A 262 -3.59 13.06 -6.98
CA LEU A 262 -2.44 12.38 -7.56
C LEU A 262 -1.20 13.28 -7.61
N GLN A 263 -0.02 12.68 -7.43
CA GLN A 263 1.27 13.34 -7.60
C GLN A 263 1.51 13.71 -9.07
N ARG A 264 1.66 15.00 -9.40
CA ARG A 264 1.84 15.49 -10.78
C ARG A 264 3.27 15.96 -11.04
N SER A 265 3.88 16.58 -10.04
CA SER A 265 5.23 17.12 -10.15
C SER A 265 6.31 16.08 -9.88
N GLU A 266 7.53 16.37 -10.32
CA GLU A 266 8.72 15.63 -9.92
C GLU A 266 8.90 15.65 -8.40
N VAL A 267 9.46 14.56 -7.86
CA VAL A 267 9.83 14.50 -6.44
C VAL A 267 11.34 14.60 -6.35
N ARG A 268 11.82 15.57 -5.57
CA ARG A 268 13.25 15.80 -5.33
C ARG A 268 13.65 15.41 -3.90
N ARG A 269 14.92 15.06 -3.72
CA ARG A 269 15.52 14.87 -2.40
C ARG A 269 15.86 16.24 -1.78
N LYS A 270 16.23 16.24 -0.49
CA LYS A 270 16.64 17.46 0.22
C LYS A 270 17.87 18.15 -0.39
N ASP A 271 18.74 17.38 -1.03
CA ASP A 271 19.92 17.88 -1.76
C ASP A 271 19.59 18.41 -3.17
N GLY A 272 18.30 18.47 -3.54
CA GLY A 272 17.84 18.90 -4.86
C GLY A 272 17.93 17.83 -5.96
N SER A 273 18.56 16.68 -5.69
CA SER A 273 18.65 15.60 -6.67
C SER A 273 17.27 15.01 -6.98
N LEU A 274 17.08 14.61 -8.24
CA LEU A 274 15.83 13.98 -8.68
C LEU A 274 15.65 12.62 -7.98
N ARG A 275 14.51 12.44 -7.31
CA ARG A 275 14.13 11.17 -6.69
C ARG A 275 13.19 10.39 -7.60
N TYR A 276 12.13 11.04 -8.08
CA TYR A 276 11.14 10.44 -8.97
C TYR A 276 10.88 11.34 -10.18
N ARG A 277 10.96 10.76 -11.39
CA ARG A 277 10.63 11.45 -12.64
C ARG A 277 9.16 11.16 -13.00
N PRO A 278 8.33 12.17 -13.27
CA PRO A 278 6.94 11.95 -13.64
C PRO A 278 6.82 11.35 -15.04
N LEU A 279 5.90 10.39 -15.19
CA LEU A 279 5.50 9.78 -16.46
C LEU A 279 4.08 10.24 -16.85
N ALA A 280 3.21 10.37 -15.87
CA ALA A 280 1.83 10.87 -15.97
C ALA A 280 1.36 11.31 -14.57
N PRO A 281 0.20 11.98 -14.41
CA PRO A 281 -0.39 12.21 -13.10
C PRO A 281 -0.51 10.91 -12.30
N GLY A 282 0.10 10.87 -11.12
CA GLY A 282 0.15 9.74 -10.22
C GLY A 282 1.12 8.63 -10.63
N LEU A 283 1.86 8.76 -11.73
CA LEU A 283 2.77 7.73 -12.22
C LEU A 283 4.19 8.29 -12.37
N VAL A 284 5.15 7.62 -11.75
CA VAL A 284 6.55 8.05 -11.75
C VAL A 284 7.50 6.88 -12.00
N GLU A 285 8.73 7.18 -12.39
CA GLU A 285 9.85 6.24 -12.39
C GLU A 285 10.87 6.61 -11.30
N SER A 286 11.63 5.61 -10.85
CA SER A 286 12.64 5.73 -9.80
C SER A 286 13.91 4.99 -10.20
N THR A 287 15.06 5.58 -9.87
CA THR A 287 16.37 4.93 -10.00
C THR A 287 16.73 4.02 -8.81
N ASN A 288 15.96 4.06 -7.72
CA ASN A 288 16.14 3.12 -6.60
C ASN A 288 15.86 1.67 -7.07
N GLY A 289 16.85 0.80 -6.94
CA GLY A 289 16.79 -0.64 -7.23
C GLY A 289 16.66 -1.51 -5.97
N GLY A 290 16.72 -2.84 -6.14
CA GLY A 290 16.71 -3.82 -5.04
C GLY A 290 15.35 -4.02 -4.37
N THR A 291 14.28 -3.52 -4.99
CA THR A 291 12.93 -3.51 -4.40
C THR A 291 12.08 -4.69 -4.87
N LEU A 292 10.93 -4.91 -4.23
CA LEU A 292 9.96 -5.96 -4.65
C LEU A 292 9.58 -5.81 -6.12
N LYS A 293 9.24 -4.59 -6.57
CA LYS A 293 8.86 -4.34 -7.97
C LYS A 293 10.00 -4.66 -8.95
N ASP A 294 11.27 -4.51 -8.55
CA ASP A 294 12.40 -4.84 -9.43
C ASP A 294 12.52 -6.36 -9.58
N PHE A 295 12.47 -7.08 -8.45
CA PHE A 295 12.51 -8.55 -8.43
C PHE A 295 11.42 -9.17 -9.30
N VAL A 296 10.15 -8.83 -9.09
CA VAL A 296 9.05 -9.46 -9.86
C VAL A 296 9.07 -9.08 -11.34
N PHE A 297 9.56 -7.89 -11.68
CA PHE A 297 9.75 -7.50 -13.08
C PHE A 297 10.85 -8.32 -13.74
N GLU A 298 11.97 -8.57 -13.05
CA GLU A 298 13.03 -9.49 -13.51
C GLU A 298 12.55 -10.94 -13.63
N GLN A 299 11.53 -11.35 -12.85
CA GLN A 299 10.86 -12.65 -13.00
C GLN A 299 9.83 -12.71 -14.14
N GLY A 300 9.63 -11.62 -14.89
CA GLY A 300 8.76 -11.60 -16.07
C GLY A 300 7.38 -10.99 -15.86
N ALA A 301 7.10 -10.37 -14.71
CA ALA A 301 5.87 -9.61 -14.54
C ALA A 301 5.80 -8.46 -15.56
N ARG A 302 4.66 -8.31 -16.24
CA ARG A 302 4.48 -7.26 -17.28
C ARG A 302 4.41 -5.87 -16.65
N TRP A 303 3.82 -5.77 -15.47
CA TRP A 303 3.68 -4.52 -14.73
C TRP A 303 3.97 -4.74 -13.26
N ALA A 304 4.91 -3.96 -12.72
CA ALA A 304 5.22 -3.98 -11.30
C ALA A 304 5.25 -2.55 -10.76
N LEU A 305 4.43 -2.28 -9.74
CA LEU A 305 4.23 -0.95 -9.19
C LEU A 305 4.46 -0.94 -7.69
N THR A 306 5.10 0.10 -7.17
CA THR A 306 4.97 0.49 -5.76
C THR A 306 3.97 1.63 -5.66
N LEU A 307 2.78 1.38 -5.11
CA LEU A 307 1.71 2.38 -4.93
C LEU A 307 1.85 3.06 -3.57
N GLU A 308 2.12 4.36 -3.60
CA GLU A 308 2.45 5.21 -2.45
C GLU A 308 1.24 6.06 -2.06
N GLY A 309 0.68 5.78 -0.88
CA GLY A 309 -0.34 6.63 -0.27
C GLY A 309 0.26 7.93 0.28
N SER A 310 -0.28 9.10 -0.09
CA SER A 310 0.26 10.40 0.38
C SER A 310 -0.10 10.70 1.83
N THR A 311 0.88 10.64 2.74
CA THR A 311 0.66 10.97 4.16
C THR A 311 0.57 12.46 4.44
N LYS A 312 0.88 13.33 3.45
CA LYS A 312 0.84 14.79 3.59
C LYS A 312 -0.52 15.41 3.26
N ARG A 313 -1.27 14.80 2.34
CA ARG A 313 -2.51 15.39 1.79
C ARG A 313 -3.77 14.66 2.19
N VAL A 314 -3.67 13.35 2.37
CA VAL A 314 -4.83 12.46 2.45
C VAL A 314 -4.85 11.83 3.82
N GLY A 315 -6.00 11.85 4.50
CA GLY A 315 -6.17 11.23 5.82
C GLY A 315 -6.01 9.71 5.75
N TYR A 316 -5.66 9.04 6.87
CA TYR A 316 -5.36 7.59 6.87
C TYR A 316 -6.45 6.75 6.17
N ALA A 317 -7.70 6.94 6.56
CA ALA A 317 -8.79 6.11 6.09
C ALA A 317 -9.18 6.42 4.62
N GLU A 318 -9.03 7.68 4.19
CA GLU A 318 -9.15 8.09 2.80
C GLU A 318 -8.01 7.52 1.95
N ARG A 319 -6.76 7.47 2.46
CA ARG A 319 -5.64 6.80 1.77
C ARG A 319 -5.93 5.34 1.51
N VAL A 320 -6.47 4.64 2.51
CA VAL A 320 -6.86 3.22 2.38
C VAL A 320 -7.92 3.07 1.29
N ALA A 321 -8.97 3.88 1.31
CA ALA A 321 -10.04 3.84 0.32
C ALA A 321 -9.53 4.14 -1.10
N ASP A 322 -8.71 5.17 -1.26
CA ASP A 322 -8.14 5.55 -2.55
C ASP A 322 -7.20 4.49 -3.11
N GLN A 323 -6.36 3.86 -2.26
CA GLN A 323 -5.52 2.76 -2.71
C GLN A 323 -6.33 1.56 -3.20
N ILE A 324 -7.45 1.23 -2.54
CA ILE A 324 -8.37 0.17 -3.00
C ILE A 324 -8.98 0.52 -4.37
N ARG A 325 -9.42 1.78 -4.56
CA ARG A 325 -9.96 2.24 -5.86
C ARG A 325 -8.90 2.20 -6.97
N ILE A 326 -7.71 2.72 -6.70
CA ILE A 326 -6.59 2.68 -7.66
C ILE A 326 -6.24 1.24 -8.01
N LEU A 327 -6.21 0.32 -7.05
CA LEU A 327 -6.01 -1.12 -7.31
C LEU A 327 -7.08 -1.67 -8.24
N HIS A 328 -8.35 -1.36 -8.01
CA HIS A 328 -9.44 -1.77 -8.87
C HIS A 328 -9.23 -1.29 -10.32
N HIS A 329 -8.94 0.00 -10.50
CA HIS A 329 -8.66 0.58 -11.82
C HIS A 329 -7.45 -0.06 -12.52
N LEU A 330 -6.39 -0.40 -11.77
CA LEU A 330 -5.22 -1.09 -12.30
C LEU A 330 -5.57 -2.48 -12.82
N VAL A 331 -6.39 -3.23 -12.08
CA VAL A 331 -6.82 -4.59 -12.49
C VAL A 331 -7.69 -4.53 -13.74
N GLU A 332 -8.67 -3.62 -13.80
CA GLU A 332 -9.51 -3.44 -14.99
C GLU A 332 -8.67 -3.04 -16.21
N ALA A 333 -7.78 -2.06 -16.06
CA ALA A 333 -6.94 -1.59 -17.15
C ALA A 333 -5.98 -2.69 -17.67
N ALA A 334 -5.52 -3.58 -16.77
CA ALA A 334 -4.68 -4.73 -17.11
C ALA A 334 -5.47 -5.83 -17.84
N LEU A 335 -6.71 -6.10 -17.42
CA LEU A 335 -7.62 -7.01 -18.12
C LEU A 335 -7.94 -6.53 -19.54
N ASP A 336 -8.24 -5.23 -19.70
CA ASP A 336 -8.52 -4.60 -21.01
C ASP A 336 -7.31 -4.71 -21.96
N GLY A 337 -6.09 -4.80 -21.41
CA GLY A 337 -4.83 -4.89 -22.16
C GLY A 337 -4.40 -6.31 -22.54
N LYS A 338 -5.20 -7.35 -22.23
CA LYS A 338 -4.94 -8.74 -22.59
C LYS A 338 -5.85 -9.13 -23.78
N PRO A 339 -5.31 -9.74 -24.86
CA PRO A 339 -6.16 -10.32 -25.90
C PRO A 339 -7.07 -11.43 -25.31
N ASN A 340 -8.22 -11.67 -25.95
CA ASN A 340 -9.19 -12.71 -25.54
C ASN A 340 -8.67 -14.12 -25.85
#